data_AF-A0A524CV19-F1
#
_entry.id   AF-A0A524CV19-F1
#
_cell.length_a   1.000
_cell.length_b   1.000
_cell.length_c   1.000
_cell.angle_alpha   90.00
_cell.angle_beta   90.00
_cell.angle_gamma   90.00
#
_symmetry.space_group_name_H-M   'P 1'
#
loop_
_entity.id
_entity.type
_entity.pdbx_description
1 polymer ?
#
loop_
_entity_poly.entity_id
_entity_poly.type
_entity_poly.pdbx_seq_one_letter_code
_entity_poly.pdbx_strand_id
1 'polypeptide(L)'
;MSDFYIIPVIDVLNSMAVHAIKGERSNYKPLDSVLFDTHNPIKIIESLRSMGFFKIYVADLDAILKKTPNFNLFKQFSSIPSVDIMLDPGIRKKDDIYKYFQFN
;
A
#
# COMPACT_ATOMS: atom_id res chain seq x y z
N MET A 1 -4.12 19.58 20.30
CA MET A 1 -4.30 18.78 19.07
C MET A 1 -3.21 19.24 18.11
N SER A 2 -2.49 18.31 17.49
CA SER A 2 -1.55 18.64 16.42
C SER A 2 -2.34 18.95 15.14
N ASP A 3 -1.96 20.00 14.41
CA ASP A 3 -2.66 20.48 13.21
C ASP A 3 -2.45 19.59 11.96
N PHE A 4 -1.74 18.46 12.10
CA PHE A 4 -1.40 17.58 10.99
C PHE A 4 -1.28 16.10 11.42
N TYR A 5 -1.43 15.20 10.44
CA TYR A 5 -1.23 13.76 10.58
C TYR A 5 0.06 13.34 9.85
N ILE A 6 0.78 12.38 10.42
CA ILE A 6 1.88 11.69 9.75
C ILE A 6 1.34 10.32 9.30
N ILE A 7 1.29 10.10 7.99
CA ILE A 7 0.75 8.88 7.39
C ILE A 7 1.89 8.21 6.60
N PRO A 8 2.36 7.03 7.03
CA PRO A 8 3.31 6.25 6.25
C PRO A 8 2.70 5.86 4.89
N VAL A 9 3.54 5.91 3.86
CA VAL A 9 3.19 5.51 2.50
C VAL A 9 3.93 4.22 2.16
N ILE A 10 3.23 3.25 1.58
CA ILE A 10 3.80 2.01 1.05
C ILE A 10 3.46 1.91 -0.43
N ASP A 11 4.48 1.96 -1.27
CA ASP A 11 4.35 1.68 -2.71
C ASP A 11 4.48 0.17 -2.94
N VAL A 12 3.49 -0.44 -3.59
CA VAL A 12 3.46 -1.89 -3.85
C VAL A 12 3.59 -2.15 -5.36
N LEU A 13 4.63 -2.87 -5.78
CA LEU A 13 4.83 -3.32 -7.15
C LEU A 13 5.24 -4.79 -7.16
N ASN A 14 4.67 -5.58 -8.07
CA ASN A 14 4.76 -7.04 -8.06
C ASN A 14 4.36 -7.64 -6.70
N SER A 15 3.33 -7.07 -6.06
CA SER A 15 2.86 -7.44 -4.72
C SER A 15 3.90 -7.32 -3.59
N MET A 16 4.99 -6.58 -3.81
CA MET A 16 6.02 -6.30 -2.81
C MET A 16 6.13 -4.80 -2.57
N ALA A 17 6.51 -4.40 -1.36
CA ALA A 17 6.86 -3.03 -1.07
C ALA A 17 8.15 -2.65 -1.83
N VAL A 18 8.14 -1.49 -2.47
CA VAL A 18 9.26 -1.00 -3.28
C VAL A 18 9.68 0.40 -2.86
N HIS A 19 10.94 0.73 -3.12
CA HIS A 19 11.46 2.07 -2.94
C HIS A 19 11.21 2.91 -4.20
N ALA A 20 10.37 3.94 -4.08
CA ALA A 20 10.11 4.87 -5.17
C ALA A 20 11.30 5.79 -5.42
N ILE A 21 11.69 5.89 -6.69
CA ILE A 21 12.76 6.78 -7.16
C ILE A 21 12.14 7.80 -8.10
N LYS A 22 11.82 9.00 -7.59
CA LYS A 22 11.37 10.17 -8.39
C LYS A 22 10.26 9.90 -9.42
N GLY A 23 9.41 8.90 -9.22
CA GLY A 23 8.40 8.50 -10.21
C GLY A 23 8.95 7.69 -11.41
N GLU A 24 10.25 7.40 -11.45
CA GLU A 24 10.91 6.52 -12.43
C GLU A 24 10.63 5.05 -12.10
N ARG A 25 9.39 4.63 -12.33
CA ARG A 25 8.87 3.32 -11.92
C ARG A 25 9.64 2.12 -12.50
N SER A 26 10.36 2.30 -13.60
CA SER A 26 11.27 1.29 -14.16
C SER A 26 12.48 1.00 -13.27
N ASN A 27 12.85 1.95 -12.40
CA ASN A 27 14.01 1.87 -11.52
C ASN A 27 13.63 1.45 -10.10
N TYR A 28 12.35 1.17 -9.82
CA TYR A 28 11.88 0.80 -8.49
C TYR A 28 12.44 -0.57 -8.12
N LYS A 29 13.02 -0.66 -6.92
CA LYS A 29 13.59 -1.89 -6.36
C LYS A 29 12.79 -2.33 -5.15
N PRO A 30 12.82 -3.61 -4.75
CA PRO A 30 12.30 -4.05 -3.47
C PRO A 30 12.77 -3.12 -2.35
N LEU A 31 11.88 -2.85 -1.39
CA LEU A 31 12.17 -1.94 -0.30
C LEU A 31 13.39 -2.44 0.48
N ASP A 32 14.47 -1.66 0.45
CA ASP A 32 15.65 -1.83 1.28
C ASP A 32 15.63 -0.76 2.36
N SER A 33 15.41 -1.17 3.61
CA SER A 33 15.12 -0.27 4.73
C SER A 33 15.82 -0.74 5.99
N VAL A 34 16.40 0.21 6.73
CA VAL A 34 16.93 -0.04 8.07
C VAL A 34 15.85 -0.34 9.10
N LEU A 35 14.58 -0.03 8.79
CA LEU A 35 13.43 -0.24 9.68
C LEU A 35 12.77 -1.60 9.47
N PHE A 36 12.93 -2.23 8.30
CA PHE A 36 12.19 -3.43 7.92
C PHE A 36 13.11 -4.41 7.17
N ASP A 37 13.29 -5.60 7.72
CA ASP A 37 14.01 -6.71 7.06
C ASP A 37 13.09 -7.52 6.14
N THR A 38 12.17 -6.85 5.43
CA THR A 38 11.19 -7.50 4.57
C THR A 38 10.63 -6.56 3.53
N HIS A 39 10.31 -7.12 2.36
CA HIS A 39 9.58 -6.43 1.29
C HIS A 39 8.09 -6.78 1.31
N ASN A 40 7.62 -7.57 2.28
CA ASN A 40 6.22 -7.98 2.37
C ASN A 40 5.38 -6.82 2.94
N PRO A 41 4.42 -6.27 2.18
CA PRO A 41 3.59 -5.14 2.63
C PRO A 41 2.84 -5.41 3.94
N ILE A 42 2.37 -6.64 4.16
CA ILE A 42 1.64 -7.02 5.38
C ILE A 42 2.54 -6.90 6.61
N LYS A 43 3.76 -7.44 6.53
CA LYS A 43 4.71 -7.39 7.64
C LYS A 43 5.15 -5.95 7.94
N ILE A 44 5.28 -5.12 6.90
CA ILE A 44 5.61 -3.70 7.05
C ILE A 44 4.47 -2.96 7.75
N ILE A 45 3.22 -3.20 7.35
CA ILE A 45 2.03 -2.59 7.99
C ILE A 45 1.94 -2.99 9.47
N GLU A 46 2.11 -4.27 9.80
CA GLU A 46 2.12 -4.73 11.19
C GLU A 46 3.25 -4.08 12.02
N SER A 47 4.42 -3.89 11.40
CA SER A 47 5.55 -3.22 12.04
C SER A 47 5.24 -1.74 12.29
N LEU A 48 4.70 -1.03 11.30
CA LEU A 48 4.26 0.36 11.43
C LEU A 48 3.17 0.53 12.49
N ARG A 49 2.21 -0.40 12.54
CA ARG A 49 1.19 -0.47 13.59
C ARG A 49 1.82 -0.59 14.97
N SER A 50 2.81 -1.47 15.14
CA SER A 50 3.51 -1.62 16.42
C SER A 50 4.28 -0.36 16.86
N MET A 51 4.65 0.49 15.90
CA MET A 51 5.27 1.80 16.12
C MET A 51 4.26 2.92 16.39
N GLY A 52 2.95 2.63 16.40
CA GLY A 52 1.88 3.59 16.68
C GLY A 52 1.26 4.25 15.46
N PHE A 53 1.56 3.78 14.24
CA PHE A 53 0.90 4.25 13.02
C PHE A 53 -0.36 3.43 12.73
N PHE A 54 -1.52 4.03 12.95
CA PHE A 54 -2.82 3.39 12.70
C PHE A 54 -3.48 3.82 11.40
N LYS A 55 -2.89 4.77 10.67
CA LYS A 55 -3.36 5.23 9.36
C LYS A 55 -2.22 5.08 8.37
N ILE A 56 -2.43 4.31 7.32
CA ILE A 56 -1.40 3.99 6.33
C ILE A 56 -1.97 4.19 4.94
N TYR A 57 -1.21 4.81 4.06
CA TYR A 57 -1.55 4.94 2.65
C TYR A 57 -0.79 3.89 1.83
N VAL A 58 -1.48 3.21 0.93
CA VAL A 58 -0.93 2.17 0.07
C VAL A 58 -1.21 2.50 -1.39
N ALA A 59 -0.16 2.65 -2.20
CA ALA A 59 -0.29 2.78 -3.64
C ALA A 59 -0.08 1.42 -4.31
N ASP A 60 -1.12 0.85 -4.91
CA ASP A 60 -0.99 -0.38 -5.69
C ASP A 60 -0.48 -0.06 -7.11
N LEU A 61 0.83 -0.11 -7.28
CA LEU A 61 1.48 0.13 -8.57
C LEU A 61 1.19 -0.97 -9.59
N ASP A 62 0.80 -2.18 -9.17
CA ASP A 62 0.35 -3.21 -10.13
C ASP A 62 -0.99 -2.82 -10.74
N ALA A 63 -1.94 -2.32 -9.95
CA ALA A 63 -3.17 -1.77 -10.49
C ALA A 63 -2.93 -0.47 -11.28
N ILE A 64 -2.15 0.46 -10.73
CA ILE A 64 -1.87 1.76 -11.34
C ILE A 64 -1.13 1.60 -12.67
N LEU A 65 -0.17 0.68 -12.81
CA LEU A 65 0.62 0.52 -14.04
C LEU A 65 0.03 -0.50 -15.00
N LYS A 66 -0.33 -1.69 -14.48
CA LYS A 66 -0.60 -2.88 -15.28
C LYS A 66 -2.08 -3.25 -15.32
N LYS A 67 -2.92 -2.60 -14.50
CA LYS A 67 -4.34 -2.95 -14.28
C LYS A 67 -4.52 -4.36 -13.74
N THR A 68 -3.55 -4.86 -12.97
CA THR A 68 -3.56 -6.21 -12.38
C THR A 68 -3.48 -6.11 -10.85
N PRO A 69 -4.55 -5.66 -10.16
CA PRO A 69 -4.56 -5.58 -8.70
C PRO A 69 -4.41 -6.96 -8.05
N ASN A 70 -3.76 -7.00 -6.88
CA ASN A 70 -3.73 -8.20 -6.05
C ASN A 70 -4.82 -8.15 -4.97
N PHE A 71 -6.00 -8.66 -5.31
CA PHE A 71 -7.15 -8.68 -4.39
C PHE A 71 -6.95 -9.54 -3.14
N ASN A 72 -6.09 -10.56 -3.18
CA ASN A 72 -5.77 -11.35 -2.00
C ASN A 72 -4.95 -10.52 -1.00
N LEU A 73 -4.05 -9.68 -1.50
CA LEU A 73 -3.31 -8.74 -0.66
C LEU A 73 -4.25 -7.74 0.02
N PHE A 74 -5.27 -7.24 -0.68
CA PHE A 74 -6.26 -6.34 -0.07
C PHE A 74 -7.10 -7.02 1.01
N LYS A 75 -7.50 -8.29 0.82
CA LYS A 75 -8.16 -9.06 1.90
C LYS A 75 -7.27 -9.18 3.13
N GLN A 76 -5.97 -9.38 2.93
CA GLN A 76 -5.02 -9.43 4.03
C GLN A 76 -4.87 -8.07 4.71
N PHE A 77 -4.82 -6.97 3.96
CA PHE A 77 -4.86 -5.61 4.51
C PHE A 77 -6.07 -5.40 5.44
N SER A 78 -7.28 -5.76 5.00
CA SER A 78 -8.51 -5.66 5.81
C SER A 78 -8.52 -6.55 7.05
N SER A 79 -7.67 -7.58 7.10
CA SER A 79 -7.56 -8.47 8.26
C SER A 79 -6.64 -7.95 9.37
N ILE A 80 -5.87 -6.88 9.11
CA ILE A 80 -4.96 -6.30 10.08
C ILE A 80 -5.76 -5.47 11.10
N PRO A 81 -5.70 -5.80 12.40
CA PRO A 81 -6.54 -5.16 13.40
C PRO A 81 -6.12 -3.71 13.65
N SER A 82 -7.10 -2.82 13.76
CA SER A 82 -6.90 -1.42 14.19
C SER A 82 -5.98 -0.60 13.27
N VAL A 83 -5.96 -0.89 11.96
CA VAL A 83 -5.26 -0.08 10.96
C VAL A 83 -6.25 0.37 9.88
N ASP A 84 -6.34 1.68 9.69
CA ASP A 84 -7.08 2.31 8.60
C ASP A 84 -6.16 2.41 7.38
N ILE A 85 -6.50 1.67 6.32
CA ILE A 85 -5.72 1.67 5.07
C ILE A 85 -6.42 2.54 4.04
N MET A 86 -5.71 3.58 3.59
CA MET A 86 -6.09 4.40 2.44
C MET A 86 -5.44 3.79 1.19
N LEU A 87 -6.23 3.07 0.38
CA LEU A 87 -5.74 2.42 -0.83
C LEU A 87 -5.87 3.34 -2.06
N ASP A 88 -4.80 3.48 -2.85
CA ASP A 88 -4.85 3.97 -4.23
C ASP A 88 -4.74 2.79 -5.21
N PRO A 89 -5.89 2.35 -5.75
CA PRO A 89 -5.94 1.26 -6.72
C PRO A 89 -5.81 1.73 -8.18
N GLY A 90 -5.52 3.00 -8.44
CA GLY A 90 -5.38 3.51 -9.81
C GLY A 90 -6.69 3.50 -10.61
N ILE A 91 -7.82 3.86 -9.98
CA ILE A 91 -9.11 4.05 -10.67
C ILE A 91 -8.96 5.18 -11.70
N ARG A 92 -9.22 4.90 -12.99
CA ARG A 92 -9.12 5.88 -14.08
C ARG A 92 -10.46 6.22 -14.71
N LYS A 93 -11.41 5.30 -14.63
CA LYS A 93 -12.77 5.45 -15.15
C LYS A 93 -13.79 4.82 -14.21
N LYS A 94 -15.05 5.22 -14.37
CA LYS A 94 -16.18 4.72 -13.57
C LYS A 94 -16.20 3.19 -13.45
N ASP A 95 -15.94 2.48 -14.55
CA ASP A 95 -16.00 1.01 -14.55
C ASP A 95 -14.98 0.35 -13.62
N ASP A 96 -13.84 1.02 -13.37
CA ASP A 96 -12.79 0.45 -12.52
C ASP A 96 -13.28 0.31 -11.07
N ILE A 97 -14.18 1.19 -10.62
CA ILE A 97 -14.74 1.21 -9.27
C ILE A 97 -15.46 -0.10 -8.95
N TYR A 98 -16.18 -0.68 -9.93
CA TYR A 98 -16.96 -1.92 -9.71
C TYR A 98 -16.09 -3.10 -9.24
N LYS A 99 -14.79 -3.11 -9.55
CA LYS A 99 -13.85 -4.15 -9.10
C LYS A 99 -13.56 -4.09 -7.59
N TYR A 100 -13.79 -2.94 -6.96
CA TYR A 100 -13.42 -2.66 -5.58
C TYR A 100 -14.60 -2.64 -4.62
N PHE A 101 -15.85 -2.73 -5.11
CA PHE A 101 -17.05 -2.75 -4.24
C PHE A 101 -17.05 -3.88 -3.21
N GLN A 102 -16.34 -4.98 -3.46
CA GLN A 102 -16.21 -6.08 -2.50
C GLN A 102 -15.32 -5.76 -1.27
N PHE A 103 -14.67 -4.60 -1.25
CA PHE A 103 -13.78 -4.14 -0.16
C PHE A 103 -14.29 -2.89 0.56
N ASN A 104 -15.48 -2.40 0.18
CA ASN A 104 -16.17 -1.28 0.84
C ASN A 104 -17.20 -1.78 1.85
#